data_AF-A0A7W1SJG7-F1
#
_entry.id   AF-A0A7W1SJG7-F1
#
_cell.length_a   1.000
_cell.length_b   1.000
_cell.length_c   1.000
_cell.angle_alpha   90.00
_cell.angle_beta   90.00
_cell.angle_gamma   90.00
#
_symmetry.space_group_name_H-M   'P 1'
#
loop_
_entity.id
_entity.type
_entity.pdbx_description
1 polymer ?
#
loop_
_entity_poly.entity_id
_entity_poly.type
_entity_poly.pdbx_seq_one_letter_code
_entity_poly.pdbx_strand_id
1 'polypeptide(L)'
;MAGSGRWTKRSRCTPGTASTTPRTSPGSAIARGGDDDPGGSPNGGSAPPSGSSAPVRSHPVKPGRALPVLLAAALALGSGPAGAQGVPARARDLGIPLEGTPGRLDAITDVPGVTVGHVTIVRGAGKLAVGKGPVRTGITAVFPRGKADLAPVFAGWFSLNGNGEMTGTAWVDDYGLLAYPITITNTNSVGTVRDAVIEWGRTRLSDAFNCCLPVVTETWDGDLNDIYGFHVTKGHVFRALESAVPGPVPEGNVGGGTGMSCLGFKGGIGTASRRLSDRAGGFTVGVLVQCNFGQRRLLRIAGVPVGQEITEPRPCYEGPGLDSARAAERCPTGVTRPEKDQGSIIAVVATDAPLLPHQLRRVARRVALGIGRMGGIAGAGSGDLFIAFSTASTGTPGEHGVRPVRMLGEEWIDPVYEATVQATEEAIINAMLAAKTMRGADGYVVPALPHDRLKEVLRKYGRLAD
;
A
#
# COMPACT_ATOMS: atom_id res chain seq x y z
N MET A 1 -1.19 28.80 46.90
CA MET A 1 -1.95 27.67 47.47
C MET A 1 -2.88 27.20 46.35
N ALA A 2 -2.67 26.01 45.78
CA ALA A 2 -3.16 24.71 46.25
C ALA A 2 -4.67 24.52 45.92
N GLY A 3 -5.11 23.49 45.19
CA GLY A 3 -4.36 22.35 44.64
C GLY A 3 -5.06 21.63 43.48
N SER A 4 -4.42 20.61 42.90
CA SER A 4 -4.80 19.98 41.63
C SER A 4 -5.66 18.71 41.78
N GLY A 5 -6.85 18.68 41.18
CA GLY A 5 -7.71 17.49 41.09
C GLY A 5 -7.57 16.75 39.75
N ARG A 6 -6.62 15.81 39.63
CA ARG A 6 -6.40 15.02 38.40
C ARG A 6 -7.22 13.71 38.43
N TRP A 7 -8.40 13.70 37.82
CA TRP A 7 -9.27 12.51 37.75
C TRP A 7 -8.76 11.45 36.78
N THR A 8 -8.16 10.35 37.29
CA THR A 8 -7.76 9.19 36.47
C THR A 8 -8.69 7.99 36.70
N LYS A 9 -9.63 7.74 35.79
CA LYS A 9 -10.55 6.60 35.88
C LYS A 9 -9.91 5.32 35.32
N ARG A 10 -9.09 4.63 36.13
CA ARG A 10 -8.50 3.32 35.79
C ARG A 10 -9.44 2.17 36.19
N SER A 11 -10.22 1.64 35.26
CA SER A 11 -10.87 0.33 35.42
C SER A 11 -9.84 -0.79 35.24
N ARG A 12 -9.58 -1.56 36.30
CA ARG A 12 -8.91 -2.87 36.21
C ARG A 12 -9.95 -3.94 36.49
N CYS A 13 -10.09 -4.92 35.60
CA CYS A 13 -10.84 -6.14 35.92
C CYS A 13 -9.87 -7.19 36.47
N THR A 14 -10.03 -7.55 37.74
CA THR A 14 -9.43 -8.76 38.32
C THR A 14 -10.39 -9.95 38.11
N PRO A 15 -9.89 -11.19 37.94
CA PRO A 15 -10.77 -12.36 37.77
C PRO A 15 -11.57 -12.64 39.04
N GLY A 16 -12.89 -12.75 38.93
CA GLY A 16 -13.77 -13.19 40.01
C GLY A 16 -13.91 -14.71 40.03
N THR A 17 -13.85 -15.32 41.21
CA THR A 17 -14.05 -16.76 41.42
C THR A 17 -15.52 -17.17 41.28
N ALA A 18 -15.75 -18.43 40.90
CA ALA A 18 -17.10 -18.96 40.69
C ALA A 18 -17.94 -19.08 41.97
N SER A 19 -19.26 -19.06 41.82
CA SER A 19 -20.23 -19.50 42.81
C SER A 19 -21.27 -20.44 42.18
N THR A 20 -21.75 -21.41 42.95
CA THR A 20 -22.61 -22.50 42.49
C THR A 20 -24.03 -22.37 43.04
N THR A 21 -25.05 -22.72 42.25
CA THR A 21 -26.26 -23.46 42.70
C THR A 21 -27.09 -23.94 41.49
N PRO A 22 -27.92 -25.01 41.62
CA PRO A 22 -28.44 -25.76 40.46
C PRO A 22 -29.93 -25.50 40.15
N ARG A 23 -30.36 -25.91 38.93
CA ARG A 23 -31.77 -26.26 38.68
C ARG A 23 -32.00 -27.22 37.48
N THR A 24 -32.35 -28.47 37.80
CA THR A 24 -33.25 -29.42 37.09
C THR A 24 -33.30 -29.48 35.55
N SER A 25 -32.93 -30.65 35.00
CA SER A 25 -33.44 -31.19 33.70
C SER A 25 -34.81 -31.87 33.88
N PRO A 26 -35.57 -32.16 32.79
CA PRO A 26 -35.33 -33.34 31.93
C PRO A 26 -35.37 -33.00 30.42
N GLY A 27 -35.07 -33.88 29.46
CA GLY A 27 -34.53 -35.26 29.52
C GLY A 27 -34.90 -36.07 28.27
N SER A 28 -33.92 -36.68 27.59
CA SER A 28 -34.11 -37.65 26.48
C SER A 28 -32.84 -38.49 26.26
N ALA A 29 -32.97 -39.71 25.73
CA ALA A 29 -31.86 -40.64 25.44
C ALA A 29 -31.34 -40.46 23.98
N ILE A 30 -30.27 -41.11 23.49
CA ILE A 30 -30.08 -42.56 23.28
C ILE A 30 -28.57 -42.96 23.34
N ALA A 31 -28.27 -44.26 23.43
CA ALA A 31 -26.93 -44.89 23.52
C ALA A 31 -25.97 -44.55 22.35
N ARG A 32 -24.62 -44.61 22.44
CA ARG A 32 -23.63 -45.49 23.13
C ARG A 32 -23.35 -46.86 22.47
N GLY A 33 -22.17 -46.96 21.86
CA GLY A 33 -21.18 -48.06 22.00
C GLY A 33 -19.81 -47.41 22.27
N GLY A 34 -18.82 -48.03 22.90
CA GLY A 34 -18.52 -49.47 22.98
C GLY A 34 -17.29 -49.74 22.11
N ASP A 35 -16.08 -49.28 22.46
CA ASP A 35 -15.17 -49.74 23.53
C ASP A 35 -14.04 -50.60 22.90
N ASP A 36 -12.77 -50.24 23.12
CA ASP A 36 -11.66 -51.14 23.47
C ASP A 36 -10.28 -50.42 23.45
N ASP A 37 -9.53 -50.61 24.52
CA ASP A 37 -8.11 -50.29 24.76
C ASP A 37 -7.57 -51.41 25.67
N PRO A 38 -6.30 -51.86 25.55
CA PRO A 38 -5.43 -51.54 26.69
C PRO A 38 -3.91 -51.44 26.41
N GLY A 39 -3.27 -50.48 27.09
CA GLY A 39 -2.00 -50.71 27.81
C GLY A 39 -0.75 -50.00 27.26
N GLY A 40 0.20 -49.57 28.11
CA GLY A 40 0.25 -49.64 29.57
C GLY A 40 1.46 -48.89 30.16
N SER A 41 1.52 -48.74 31.49
CA SER A 41 2.59 -48.03 32.23
C SER A 41 2.69 -48.62 33.66
N PRO A 42 3.82 -48.50 34.41
CA PRO A 42 4.04 -47.25 35.16
C PRO A 42 5.50 -46.85 35.56
N ASN A 43 5.67 -45.54 35.78
CA ASN A 43 6.39 -44.82 36.87
C ASN A 43 7.90 -44.99 37.21
N GLY A 44 8.52 -43.82 37.48
CA GLY A 44 9.61 -43.60 38.46
C GLY A 44 10.93 -43.03 37.89
N GLY A 45 11.56 -41.97 38.42
CA GLY A 45 11.16 -41.00 39.47
C GLY A 45 12.37 -40.26 40.11
N SER A 46 12.14 -39.07 40.70
CA SER A 46 13.02 -38.25 41.58
C SER A 46 13.99 -37.18 40.97
N ALA A 47 14.23 -36.12 41.77
CA ALA A 47 15.09 -34.91 41.59
C ALA A 47 15.07 -34.10 42.93
N PRO A 48 15.76 -32.93 43.13
CA PRO A 48 16.80 -32.23 42.37
C PRO A 48 18.19 -32.26 43.08
N PRO A 49 18.79 -31.28 43.85
CA PRO A 49 18.47 -29.87 44.20
C PRO A 49 19.58 -28.79 43.97
N SER A 50 19.13 -27.56 43.68
CA SER A 50 19.66 -26.18 43.95
C SER A 50 21.14 -25.83 44.26
N GLY A 51 21.63 -24.76 43.59
CA GLY A 51 22.58 -23.75 44.11
C GLY A 51 23.65 -23.25 43.10
N SER A 52 24.36 -22.11 43.27
CA SER A 52 23.98 -20.76 43.72
C SER A 52 25.07 -19.72 43.35
N SER A 53 24.69 -18.59 42.73
CA SER A 53 25.32 -17.25 42.80
C SER A 53 26.86 -17.00 42.63
N ALA A 54 27.17 -16.24 41.56
CA ALA A 54 28.10 -15.07 41.56
C ALA A 54 29.64 -15.31 41.55
N PRO A 55 30.53 -14.28 41.61
CA PRO A 55 31.17 -13.78 40.38
C PRO A 55 32.73 -13.67 40.42
N VAL A 56 33.38 -13.83 39.26
CA VAL A 56 34.85 -13.71 39.12
C VAL A 56 35.27 -12.24 38.97
N ARG A 57 36.26 -11.81 39.78
CA ARG A 57 36.90 -10.48 39.69
C ARG A 57 38.13 -10.47 38.78
N SER A 58 38.44 -9.27 38.29
CA SER A 58 39.63 -8.94 37.49
C SER A 58 40.95 -8.95 38.28
N HIS A 59 42.06 -9.27 37.60
CA HIS A 59 43.39 -8.75 37.94
C HIS A 59 44.06 -8.10 36.70
N PRO A 60 44.95 -7.11 36.87
CA PRO A 60 45.41 -6.23 35.79
C PRO A 60 46.75 -6.65 35.15
N VAL A 61 46.93 -6.30 33.88
CA VAL A 61 48.25 -6.30 33.20
C VAL A 61 48.41 -5.03 32.35
N LYS A 62 49.56 -4.36 32.50
CA LYS A 62 50.05 -3.23 31.69
C LYS A 62 51.60 -3.17 31.82
N PRO A 63 52.34 -2.56 30.87
CA PRO A 63 52.02 -2.36 29.46
C PRO A 63 53.21 -2.72 28.52
N GLY A 64 53.00 -3.61 27.54
CA GLY A 64 53.97 -3.83 26.46
C GLY A 64 53.81 -2.81 25.33
N ARG A 65 54.85 -2.05 25.00
CA ARG A 65 54.88 -1.18 23.80
C ARG A 65 55.21 -2.01 22.56
N ALA A 66 54.27 -2.14 21.64
CA ALA A 66 54.51 -2.56 20.25
C ALA A 66 53.59 -1.75 19.33
N LEU A 67 54.15 -1.18 18.26
CA LEU A 67 53.45 -0.29 17.33
C LEU A 67 53.29 -1.00 15.96
N PRO A 68 52.10 -1.51 15.60
CA PRO A 68 51.86 -2.01 14.25
C PRO A 68 51.64 -0.83 13.30
N VAL A 69 52.41 -0.78 12.21
CA VAL A 69 52.24 0.22 11.15
C VAL A 69 50.95 -0.06 10.38
N LEU A 70 50.06 0.93 10.30
CA LEU A 70 48.84 0.87 9.49
C LEU A 70 49.19 0.99 8.00
N LEU A 71 49.35 -0.15 7.33
CA LEU A 71 49.53 -0.20 5.88
C LEU A 71 48.18 0.00 5.17
N ALA A 72 47.90 1.23 4.72
CA ALA A 72 46.64 1.59 4.08
C ALA A 72 46.54 1.05 2.63
N ALA A 73 46.08 -0.19 2.48
CA ALA A 73 45.76 -0.77 1.18
C ALA A 73 44.47 -0.16 0.60
N ALA A 74 44.61 0.83 -0.28
CA ALA A 74 43.48 1.51 -0.92
C ALA A 74 42.83 0.62 -1.99
N LEU A 75 41.74 -0.08 -1.64
CA LEU A 75 40.87 -0.69 -2.63
C LEU A 75 40.09 0.40 -3.38
N ALA A 76 40.50 0.68 -4.61
CA ALA A 76 39.76 1.53 -5.53
C ALA A 76 38.45 0.85 -5.98
N LEU A 77 37.37 1.03 -5.20
CA LEU A 77 36.02 0.69 -5.62
C LEU A 77 35.61 1.58 -6.80
N GLY A 78 35.69 1.02 -8.00
CA GLY A 78 35.37 1.71 -9.25
C GLY A 78 33.94 2.25 -9.25
N SER A 79 33.82 3.58 -9.19
CA SER A 79 32.54 4.28 -9.26
C SER A 79 32.01 4.22 -10.70
N GLY A 80 31.31 3.14 -11.04
CA GLY A 80 30.56 3.05 -12.29
C GLY A 80 29.57 4.23 -12.39
N PRO A 81 29.40 4.86 -13.57
CA PRO A 81 28.60 6.06 -13.69
C PRO A 81 27.13 5.74 -13.35
N ALA A 82 26.65 6.32 -12.25
CA ALA A 82 25.24 6.37 -11.95
C ALA A 82 24.57 7.28 -12.99
N GLY A 83 24.16 6.68 -14.12
CA GLY A 83 23.53 7.40 -15.23
C GLY A 83 22.37 8.24 -14.72
N ALA A 84 22.45 9.55 -14.92
CA ALA A 84 21.49 10.51 -14.40
C ALA A 84 20.09 10.16 -14.92
N GLN A 85 19.26 9.57 -14.07
CA GLN A 85 17.89 9.24 -14.44
C GLN A 85 17.10 10.53 -14.47
N GLY A 86 16.86 11.05 -15.68
CA GLY A 86 15.93 12.13 -15.91
C GLY A 86 14.56 11.79 -15.30
N VAL A 87 13.85 12.83 -14.85
CA VAL A 87 12.50 12.70 -14.32
C VAL A 87 11.65 11.94 -15.34
N PRO A 88 10.96 10.84 -14.97
CA PRO A 88 10.11 10.12 -15.91
C PRO A 88 9.02 11.03 -16.47
N ALA A 89 8.84 11.04 -17.79
CA ALA A 89 7.80 11.84 -18.43
C ALA A 89 6.41 11.37 -18.00
N ARG A 90 5.58 12.33 -17.55
CA ARG A 90 4.20 12.14 -17.12
C ARG A 90 3.24 12.36 -18.28
N ALA A 91 1.95 12.15 -18.07
CA ALA A 91 0.95 12.22 -19.15
C ALA A 91 0.95 13.56 -19.90
N ARG A 92 1.00 14.67 -19.17
CA ARG A 92 1.01 16.02 -19.75
C ARG A 92 2.35 16.39 -20.40
N ASP A 93 3.47 15.82 -19.94
CA ASP A 93 4.79 16.00 -20.58
C ASP A 93 4.85 15.35 -21.97
N LEU A 94 4.06 14.27 -22.17
CA LEU A 94 3.84 13.64 -23.49
C LEU A 94 2.70 14.29 -24.29
N GLY A 95 2.15 15.40 -23.82
CA GLY A 95 1.08 16.15 -24.49
C GLY A 95 -0.30 15.51 -24.45
N ILE A 96 -0.54 14.50 -23.60
CA ILE A 96 -1.81 13.77 -23.55
C ILE A 96 -2.93 14.72 -23.06
N PRO A 97 -4.04 14.89 -23.82
CA PRO A 97 -5.10 15.82 -23.47
C PRO A 97 -5.97 15.25 -22.35
N LEU A 98 -5.76 15.74 -21.13
CA LEU A 98 -6.47 15.30 -19.93
C LEU A 98 -7.26 16.44 -19.28
N GLU A 99 -8.53 16.15 -19.02
CA GLU A 99 -9.52 17.08 -18.47
C GLU A 99 -9.13 17.61 -17.09
N GLY A 100 -9.63 18.80 -16.74
CA GLY A 100 -9.43 19.45 -15.45
C GLY A 100 -8.05 20.11 -15.28
N THR A 101 -7.98 21.08 -14.36
CA THR A 101 -6.74 21.80 -14.04
C THR A 101 -5.98 21.07 -12.95
N PRO A 102 -4.71 20.65 -13.14
CA PRO A 102 -3.93 20.00 -12.10
C PRO A 102 -3.51 20.97 -10.99
N GLY A 103 -3.08 20.41 -9.85
CA GLY A 103 -2.31 21.16 -8.85
C GLY A 103 -0.89 21.47 -9.33
N ARG A 104 -0.06 22.09 -8.48
CA ARG A 104 1.29 22.53 -8.85
C ARG A 104 2.25 21.35 -9.05
N LEU A 105 2.02 20.25 -8.35
CA LEU A 105 2.82 19.02 -8.42
C LEU A 105 2.17 17.95 -9.30
N ASP A 106 0.89 18.13 -9.65
CA ASP A 106 -0.02 17.09 -10.15
C ASP A 106 0.14 15.78 -9.35
N ALA A 107 -0.01 15.89 -8.02
CA ALA A 107 0.21 14.80 -7.08
C ALA A 107 -0.69 14.92 -5.84
N ILE A 108 -0.91 13.82 -5.13
CA ILE A 108 -1.72 13.79 -3.90
C ILE A 108 -1.21 14.76 -2.81
N THR A 109 0.08 15.10 -2.85
CA THR A 109 0.78 16.07 -2.00
C THR A 109 0.51 17.54 -2.34
N ASP A 110 -0.25 17.85 -3.41
CA ASP A 110 -0.84 19.18 -3.60
C ASP A 110 -1.91 19.49 -2.55
N VAL A 111 -2.53 18.46 -1.95
CA VAL A 111 -3.49 18.64 -0.84
C VAL A 111 -2.70 19.02 0.42
N PRO A 112 -2.94 20.21 1.03
CA PRO A 112 -2.13 20.70 2.13
C PRO A 112 -2.04 19.73 3.31
N GLY A 113 -0.80 19.46 3.73
CA GLY A 113 -0.47 18.56 4.84
C GLY A 113 -0.19 17.12 4.43
N VAL A 114 -0.60 16.65 3.25
CA VAL A 114 -0.36 15.27 2.83
C VAL A 114 1.13 15.02 2.59
N THR A 115 1.64 13.89 3.09
CA THR A 115 3.01 13.42 2.80
C THR A 115 3.01 11.96 2.35
N VAL A 116 3.90 11.64 1.41
CA VAL A 116 4.05 10.28 0.86
C VAL A 116 5.47 9.80 1.06
N GLY A 117 5.62 8.54 1.47
CA GLY A 117 6.91 7.86 1.68
C GLY A 117 6.93 6.48 1.03
N HIS A 118 8.11 6.03 0.62
CA HIS A 118 8.30 4.72 -0.01
C HIS A 118 9.50 3.97 0.56
N VAL A 119 9.43 2.64 0.49
CA VAL A 119 10.59 1.74 0.50
C VAL A 119 10.45 0.74 -0.63
N THR A 120 11.37 0.80 -1.59
CA THR A 120 11.49 -0.10 -2.75
C THR A 120 12.47 -1.23 -2.42
N ILE A 121 12.11 -2.49 -2.71
CA ILE A 121 12.90 -3.69 -2.38
C ILE A 121 13.12 -4.51 -3.66
N VAL A 122 14.30 -4.34 -4.26
CA VAL A 122 14.74 -5.07 -5.45
C VAL A 122 16.02 -5.84 -5.13
N ARG A 123 15.97 -7.19 -5.18
CA ARG A 123 17.12 -8.07 -4.92
C ARG A 123 17.06 -9.35 -5.75
N GLY A 124 18.20 -9.83 -6.25
CA GLY A 124 18.33 -11.10 -6.96
C GLY A 124 17.67 -11.13 -8.35
N ALA A 125 17.94 -12.17 -9.12
CA ALA A 125 17.41 -12.41 -10.46
C ALA A 125 17.44 -13.92 -10.79
N GLY A 126 16.74 -14.34 -11.85
CA GLY A 126 16.69 -15.74 -12.29
C GLY A 126 15.58 -16.54 -11.61
N LYS A 127 15.81 -17.86 -11.47
CA LYS A 127 14.82 -18.81 -10.94
C LYS A 127 14.34 -18.45 -9.53
N LEU A 128 13.03 -18.54 -9.30
CA LEU A 128 12.39 -18.36 -8.01
C LEU A 128 12.88 -19.41 -7.01
N ALA A 129 13.30 -18.96 -5.83
CA ALA A 129 13.55 -19.79 -4.67
C ALA A 129 12.89 -19.13 -3.45
N VAL A 130 11.82 -19.75 -2.96
CA VAL A 130 10.97 -19.20 -1.91
C VAL A 130 11.78 -18.89 -0.63
N GLY A 131 11.57 -17.69 -0.08
CA GLY A 131 12.34 -17.16 1.06
C GLY A 131 13.71 -16.59 0.68
N LYS A 132 14.07 -16.57 -0.61
CA LYS A 132 15.35 -16.02 -1.10
C LYS A 132 15.15 -14.93 -2.16
N GLY A 133 14.16 -15.08 -3.02
CA GLY A 133 13.88 -14.17 -4.14
C GLY A 133 13.81 -14.90 -5.50
N PRO A 134 13.80 -14.15 -6.63
CA PRO A 134 13.95 -12.71 -6.74
C PRO A 134 12.90 -11.89 -5.98
N VAL A 135 13.31 -10.75 -5.42
CA VAL A 135 12.45 -9.84 -4.66
C VAL A 135 12.17 -8.60 -5.49
N ARG A 136 10.90 -8.23 -5.65
CA ARG A 136 10.40 -7.06 -6.41
C ARG A 136 9.19 -6.45 -5.70
N THR A 137 9.36 -5.97 -4.49
CA THR A 137 8.24 -5.52 -3.66
C THR A 137 8.58 -4.26 -2.85
N GLY A 138 7.67 -3.80 -1.99
CA GLY A 138 7.95 -2.67 -1.12
C GLY A 138 6.72 -2.20 -0.34
N ILE A 139 6.83 -0.99 0.20
CA ILE A 139 5.76 -0.31 0.94
C ILE A 139 5.66 1.13 0.44
N THR A 140 4.44 1.63 0.30
CA THR A 140 4.11 3.05 0.21
C THR A 140 3.34 3.46 1.48
N ALA A 141 3.61 4.63 2.03
CA ALA A 141 2.91 5.22 3.16
C ALA A 141 2.34 6.59 2.79
N VAL A 142 1.09 6.86 3.16
CA VAL A 142 0.41 8.14 2.93
C VAL A 142 -0.10 8.67 4.27
N PHE A 143 0.42 9.82 4.71
CA PHE A 143 -0.04 10.51 5.92
C PHE A 143 -1.02 11.63 5.54
N PRO A 144 -2.22 11.69 6.14
CA PRO A 144 -3.18 12.75 5.86
C PRO A 144 -2.71 14.17 6.21
N ARG A 145 -1.96 14.35 7.31
CA ARG A 145 -1.42 15.65 7.75
C ARG A 145 0.08 15.55 8.12
N GLY A 146 0.79 14.63 7.47
CA GLY A 146 2.21 14.37 7.68
C GLY A 146 2.50 13.62 8.97
N LYS A 147 3.80 13.56 9.34
CA LYS A 147 4.27 12.81 10.52
C LYS A 147 4.16 13.59 11.84
N ALA A 148 3.89 14.89 11.76
CA ALA A 148 3.89 15.81 12.90
C ALA A 148 2.49 16.09 13.45
N ASP A 149 1.47 16.13 12.59
CA ASP A 149 0.07 16.08 13.00
C ASP A 149 -0.51 14.70 12.67
N LEU A 150 -0.76 13.94 13.74
CA LEU A 150 -1.39 12.62 13.67
C LEU A 150 -2.83 12.64 14.20
N ALA A 151 -3.45 13.82 14.31
CA ALA A 151 -4.86 13.94 14.69
C ALA A 151 -5.75 13.28 13.62
N PRO A 152 -6.76 12.47 14.02
CA PRO A 152 -7.62 11.79 13.06
C PRO A 152 -8.30 12.72 12.06
N VAL A 153 -8.46 12.22 10.83
CA VAL A 153 -9.21 12.86 9.74
C VAL A 153 -10.51 12.12 9.48
N PHE A 154 -11.51 12.80 8.92
CA PHE A 154 -12.67 12.10 8.39
C PHE A 154 -12.27 11.30 7.14
N ALA A 155 -12.82 10.09 7.01
CA ALA A 155 -12.55 9.17 5.92
C ALA A 155 -13.81 8.36 5.54
N GLY A 156 -13.79 7.78 4.35
CA GLY A 156 -14.80 6.82 3.87
C GLY A 156 -14.21 5.94 2.77
N TRP A 157 -14.70 4.71 2.64
CA TRP A 157 -14.10 3.70 1.74
C TRP A 157 -15.13 3.00 0.86
N PHE A 158 -14.67 2.39 -0.22
CA PHE A 158 -15.50 1.65 -1.17
C PHE A 158 -14.74 0.44 -1.74
N SER A 159 -15.45 -0.69 -1.88
CA SER A 159 -15.01 -1.86 -2.64
C SER A 159 -15.80 -1.90 -3.93
N LEU A 160 -15.12 -1.94 -5.07
CA LEU A 160 -15.72 -2.16 -6.39
C LEU A 160 -15.74 -3.66 -6.72
N ASN A 161 -14.66 -4.37 -6.40
CA ASN A 161 -14.65 -5.83 -6.25
C ASN A 161 -13.80 -6.23 -5.03
N GLY A 162 -14.23 -7.27 -4.33
CA GLY A 162 -13.73 -7.65 -3.00
C GLY A 162 -12.55 -8.64 -2.99
N ASN A 163 -11.92 -8.94 -4.12
CA ASN A 163 -10.83 -9.93 -4.19
C ASN A 163 -9.46 -9.34 -3.80
N GLY A 164 -9.39 -8.73 -2.61
CA GLY A 164 -8.19 -8.11 -2.05
C GLY A 164 -8.41 -7.66 -0.61
N GLU A 165 -7.37 -7.17 0.06
CA GLU A 165 -7.39 -6.82 1.48
C GLU A 165 -7.24 -5.31 1.76
N MET A 166 -8.00 -4.81 2.73
CA MET A 166 -7.88 -3.47 3.30
C MET A 166 -8.29 -3.51 4.77
N THR A 167 -7.31 -3.55 5.67
CA THR A 167 -7.55 -3.57 7.11
C THR A 167 -8.14 -2.25 7.60
N GLY A 168 -8.80 -2.25 8.76
CA GLY A 168 -9.36 -1.03 9.36
C GLY A 168 -10.63 -0.50 8.69
N THR A 169 -11.07 -1.09 7.59
CA THR A 169 -12.32 -0.76 6.87
C THR A 169 -13.57 -0.75 7.75
N ALA A 170 -13.70 -1.73 8.66
CA ALA A 170 -14.80 -1.76 9.63
C ALA A 170 -14.79 -0.54 10.59
N TRP A 171 -13.62 -0.05 10.99
CA TRP A 171 -13.48 1.16 11.80
C TRP A 171 -13.78 2.42 10.97
N VAL A 172 -13.35 2.46 9.71
CA VAL A 172 -13.66 3.58 8.79
C VAL A 172 -15.15 3.66 8.46
N ASP A 173 -15.88 2.54 8.37
CA ASP A 173 -17.32 2.56 8.08
C ASP A 173 -18.19 2.89 9.30
N ASP A 174 -17.77 2.48 10.50
CA ASP A 174 -18.51 2.71 11.77
C ASP A 174 -18.19 4.08 12.41
N TYR A 175 -16.90 4.44 12.53
CA TYR A 175 -16.47 5.70 13.15
C TYR A 175 -16.24 6.83 12.15
N GLY A 176 -16.10 6.54 10.85
CA GLY A 176 -15.82 7.55 9.83
C GLY A 176 -14.45 8.23 9.96
N LEU A 177 -13.51 7.64 10.72
CA LEU A 177 -12.24 8.26 11.10
C LEU A 177 -11.03 7.44 10.64
N LEU A 178 -10.01 8.12 10.11
CA LEU A 178 -8.69 7.57 9.84
C LEU A 178 -7.69 8.16 10.85
N ALA A 179 -7.19 7.30 11.75
CA ALA A 179 -6.29 7.67 12.86
C ALA A 179 -4.83 7.23 12.67
N TYR A 180 -4.52 6.60 11.54
CA TYR A 180 -3.20 6.09 11.18
C TYR A 180 -2.87 6.50 9.74
N PRO A 181 -1.58 6.56 9.35
CA PRO A 181 -1.21 6.61 7.93
C PRO A 181 -1.78 5.39 7.18
N ILE A 182 -2.20 5.60 5.94
CA ILE A 182 -2.55 4.51 5.03
C ILE A 182 -1.23 3.89 4.55
N THR A 183 -1.15 2.56 4.52
CA THR A 183 0.01 1.86 3.95
C THR A 183 -0.39 0.86 2.89
N ILE A 184 0.38 0.82 1.80
CA ILE A 184 0.11 0.01 0.60
C ILE A 184 1.33 -0.90 0.34
N THR A 185 1.11 -2.20 0.17
CA THR A 185 2.17 -3.23 0.08
C THR A 185 1.76 -4.38 -0.88
N ASN A 186 2.38 -5.56 -0.76
CA ASN A 186 1.92 -6.79 -1.40
C ASN A 186 0.98 -7.62 -0.49
N THR A 187 0.16 -8.46 -1.11
CA THR A 187 -0.89 -9.28 -0.46
C THR A 187 -0.41 -10.00 0.81
N ASN A 188 0.65 -10.79 0.70
CA ASN A 188 1.14 -11.63 1.80
C ASN A 188 1.81 -10.81 2.93
N SER A 189 2.08 -9.52 2.70
CA SER A 189 2.77 -8.66 3.67
C SER A 189 1.84 -7.78 4.51
N VAL A 190 0.52 -7.76 4.25
CA VAL A 190 -0.44 -6.93 4.98
C VAL A 190 -0.34 -7.11 6.50
N GLY A 191 -0.27 -8.36 7.00
CA GLY A 191 -0.14 -8.63 8.43
C GLY A 191 1.14 -8.05 9.04
N THR A 192 2.27 -8.21 8.37
CA THR A 192 3.56 -7.66 8.83
C THR A 192 3.57 -6.13 8.82
N VAL A 193 2.93 -5.50 7.83
CA VAL A 193 2.81 -4.04 7.75
C VAL A 193 1.86 -3.50 8.82
N ARG A 194 0.68 -4.13 9.01
CA ARG A 194 -0.29 -3.82 10.08
C ARG A 194 0.38 -3.79 11.45
N ASP A 195 1.05 -4.87 11.82
CA ASP A 195 1.63 -5.01 13.16
C ASP A 195 2.78 -4.03 13.39
N ALA A 196 3.53 -3.70 12.35
CA ALA A 196 4.56 -2.65 12.41
C ALA A 196 3.97 -1.24 12.50
N VAL A 197 2.86 -0.92 11.79
CA VAL A 197 2.17 0.37 11.92
C VAL A 197 1.60 0.56 13.33
N ILE A 198 1.07 -0.50 13.95
CA ILE A 198 0.65 -0.51 15.36
C ILE A 198 1.87 -0.27 16.28
N GLU A 199 2.98 -0.97 16.05
CA GLU A 199 4.20 -0.82 16.86
C GLU A 199 4.85 0.57 16.74
N TRP A 200 4.76 1.22 15.58
CA TRP A 200 5.16 2.61 15.37
C TRP A 200 4.20 3.57 16.10
N GLY A 201 2.89 3.41 15.87
CA GLY A 201 1.84 4.31 16.36
C GLY A 201 1.71 4.36 17.87
N ARG A 202 1.87 3.23 18.59
CA ARG A 202 1.78 3.15 20.08
C ARG A 202 2.71 4.10 20.84
N THR A 203 3.72 4.68 20.17
CA THR A 203 4.72 5.59 20.75
C THR A 203 4.51 7.05 20.37
N ARG A 204 3.54 7.34 19.49
CA ARG A 204 3.35 8.64 18.82
C ARG A 204 1.92 9.15 18.91
N LEU A 205 0.93 8.25 18.96
CA LEU A 205 -0.48 8.57 19.12
C LEU A 205 -0.83 8.61 20.61
N SER A 206 -0.99 9.82 21.17
CA SER A 206 -1.60 10.01 22.48
C SER A 206 -3.05 9.52 22.48
N ASP A 207 -3.48 8.89 23.56
CA ASP A 207 -4.83 8.31 23.73
C ASP A 207 -5.24 7.32 22.62
N ALA A 208 -4.28 6.72 21.93
CA ALA A 208 -4.51 5.56 21.08
C ALA A 208 -5.21 4.45 21.88
N PHE A 209 -6.42 4.12 21.44
CA PHE A 209 -7.27 3.10 22.03
C PHE A 209 -6.51 1.76 22.13
N ASN A 210 -6.81 0.96 23.16
CA ASN A 210 -6.23 -0.39 23.34
C ASN A 210 -6.50 -1.34 22.14
N CYS A 211 -7.37 -0.94 21.22
CA CYS A 211 -7.62 -1.59 19.93
C CYS A 211 -7.10 -0.68 18.80
N CYS A 212 -5.93 -0.99 18.26
CA CYS A 212 -5.33 -0.23 17.15
C CYS A 212 -5.77 -0.81 15.80
N LEU A 213 -6.41 0.01 14.95
CA LEU A 213 -7.06 -0.42 13.69
C LEU A 213 -6.54 0.39 12.49
N PRO A 214 -5.28 0.20 12.06
CA PRO A 214 -4.71 0.93 10.92
C PRO A 214 -5.28 0.48 9.58
N VAL A 215 -5.17 1.34 8.57
CA VAL A 215 -5.47 1.00 7.18
C VAL A 215 -4.20 0.51 6.47
N VAL A 216 -4.17 -0.79 6.22
CA VAL A 216 -3.12 -1.48 5.46
C VAL A 216 -3.78 -2.24 4.33
N THR A 217 -3.29 -2.07 3.12
CA THR A 217 -3.91 -2.59 1.90
C THR A 217 -2.86 -2.93 0.85
N GLU A 218 -3.26 -3.54 -0.26
CA GLU A 218 -2.34 -4.32 -1.08
C GLU A 218 -2.76 -4.47 -2.55
N THR A 219 -1.79 -4.86 -3.37
CA THR A 219 -2.03 -5.55 -4.64
C THR A 219 -1.05 -6.71 -4.79
N TRP A 220 -1.35 -7.71 -5.63
CA TRP A 220 -0.53 -8.91 -5.76
C TRP A 220 0.65 -8.77 -6.74
N ASP A 221 1.90 -8.95 -6.27
CA ASP A 221 3.14 -8.87 -7.09
C ASP A 221 3.80 -10.22 -7.43
N GLY A 222 3.15 -11.35 -7.12
CA GLY A 222 3.77 -12.69 -7.19
C GLY A 222 4.27 -13.15 -8.57
N ASP A 223 3.88 -12.47 -9.64
CA ASP A 223 4.43 -12.63 -11.00
C ASP A 223 5.91 -12.19 -11.09
N LEU A 224 6.27 -11.08 -10.43
CA LEU A 224 7.62 -10.51 -10.45
C LEU A 224 8.38 -10.75 -9.14
N ASN A 225 7.69 -11.09 -8.05
CA ASN A 225 8.20 -11.15 -6.69
C ASN A 225 8.05 -12.55 -6.06
N ASP A 226 9.01 -12.94 -5.23
CA ASP A 226 8.88 -14.05 -4.27
C ASP A 226 7.91 -13.69 -3.14
N ILE A 227 6.61 -13.64 -3.46
CA ILE A 227 5.56 -13.19 -2.54
C ILE A 227 5.37 -14.15 -1.35
N TYR A 228 5.72 -15.43 -1.49
CA TYR A 228 5.74 -16.41 -0.40
C TYR A 228 7.02 -16.37 0.44
N GLY A 229 8.01 -15.56 0.08
CA GLY A 229 9.23 -15.35 0.86
C GLY A 229 9.15 -14.27 1.94
N PHE A 230 8.01 -13.57 2.08
CA PHE A 230 7.73 -12.58 3.12
C PHE A 230 8.83 -11.51 3.31
N HIS A 231 9.39 -10.99 2.22
CA HIS A 231 10.56 -10.07 2.22
C HIS A 231 10.32 -8.67 2.81
N VAL A 232 9.07 -8.35 3.18
CA VAL A 232 8.74 -7.10 3.87
C VAL A 232 8.96 -7.28 5.37
N THR A 233 9.82 -6.45 5.96
CA THR A 233 10.16 -6.51 7.39
C THR A 233 9.64 -5.28 8.15
N LYS A 234 9.52 -5.36 9.47
CA LYS A 234 9.17 -4.19 10.32
C LYS A 234 10.10 -2.99 10.06
N GLY A 235 11.39 -3.24 9.86
CA GLY A 235 12.37 -2.20 9.50
C GLY A 235 12.13 -1.56 8.14
N HIS A 236 11.50 -2.27 7.19
CA HIS A 236 11.08 -1.68 5.91
C HIS A 236 9.86 -0.76 6.12
N VAL A 237 8.92 -1.14 6.99
CA VAL A 237 7.75 -0.33 7.35
C VAL A 237 8.16 0.95 8.05
N PHE A 238 9.02 0.86 9.08
CA PHE A 238 9.53 2.06 9.77
C PHE A 238 10.27 2.99 8.80
N ARG A 239 11.07 2.48 7.86
CA ARG A 239 11.72 3.33 6.84
C ARG A 239 10.71 3.97 5.86
N ALA A 240 9.62 3.30 5.49
CA ALA A 240 8.59 3.87 4.62
C ALA A 240 7.73 4.93 5.32
N LEU A 241 7.43 4.71 6.60
CA LEU A 241 6.75 5.69 7.46
C LEU A 241 7.64 6.92 7.69
N GLU A 242 8.94 6.73 7.96
CA GLU A 242 9.84 7.84 8.22
C GLU A 242 10.34 8.55 6.95
N SER A 243 10.30 7.93 5.76
CA SER A 243 10.61 8.59 4.48
C SER A 243 9.48 9.49 3.95
N ALA A 244 8.34 9.57 4.63
CA ALA A 244 7.19 10.33 4.16
C ALA A 244 7.41 11.86 4.23
N VAL A 245 7.37 12.51 3.06
CA VAL A 245 7.64 13.95 2.86
C VAL A 245 6.58 14.61 1.96
N PRO A 246 6.39 15.94 2.05
CA PRO A 246 5.62 16.71 1.07
C PRO A 246 6.45 16.97 -0.21
N GLY A 247 5.81 17.48 -1.27
CA GLY A 247 6.46 17.76 -2.55
C GLY A 247 6.26 16.63 -3.59
N PRO A 248 7.06 16.60 -4.67
CA PRO A 248 6.91 15.61 -5.74
C PRO A 248 6.96 14.16 -5.22
N VAL A 249 6.02 13.34 -5.66
CA VAL A 249 5.93 11.92 -5.29
C VAL A 249 6.66 11.07 -6.32
N PRO A 250 7.56 10.14 -5.93
CA PRO A 250 8.14 9.17 -6.85
C PRO A 250 7.08 8.21 -7.42
N GLU A 251 7.14 7.94 -8.72
CA GLU A 251 6.18 7.11 -9.46
C GLU A 251 6.82 5.90 -10.15
N GLY A 252 5.99 5.04 -10.73
CA GLY A 252 6.38 3.80 -11.39
C GLY A 252 6.80 2.72 -10.40
N ASN A 253 7.97 2.13 -10.62
CA ASN A 253 8.47 0.91 -9.95
C ASN A 253 8.99 1.16 -8.51
N VAL A 254 8.21 1.84 -7.67
CA VAL A 254 8.60 2.26 -6.32
C VAL A 254 7.60 1.81 -5.25
N GLY A 255 8.07 1.71 -4.00
CA GLY A 255 7.22 1.40 -2.85
C GLY A 255 6.44 0.08 -3.04
N GLY A 256 5.17 0.05 -2.65
CA GLY A 256 4.32 -1.12 -2.90
C GLY A 256 4.13 -1.42 -4.40
N GLY A 257 4.20 -0.40 -5.26
CA GLY A 257 4.12 -0.54 -6.73
C GLY A 257 5.29 -1.26 -7.41
N THR A 258 6.35 -1.60 -6.67
CA THR A 258 7.62 -2.15 -7.23
C THR A 258 7.37 -3.28 -8.23
N GLY A 259 6.65 -4.34 -7.84
CA GLY A 259 6.44 -5.54 -8.67
C GLY A 259 5.14 -5.55 -9.49
N MET A 260 4.41 -4.44 -9.55
CA MET A 260 3.03 -4.45 -10.08
C MET A 260 2.95 -4.35 -11.61
N SER A 261 1.89 -4.91 -12.21
CA SER A 261 1.62 -4.99 -13.65
C SER A 261 0.21 -4.44 -13.94
N CYS A 262 0.10 -3.41 -14.79
CA CYS A 262 -1.17 -2.73 -15.06
C CYS A 262 -1.47 -2.72 -16.56
N LEU A 263 -2.67 -3.14 -16.95
CA LEU A 263 -3.18 -3.15 -18.32
C LEU A 263 -2.18 -3.82 -19.31
N GLY A 264 -1.58 -4.92 -18.86
CA GLY A 264 -0.59 -5.71 -19.59
C GLY A 264 0.79 -5.06 -19.79
N PHE A 265 1.05 -3.87 -19.25
CA PHE A 265 2.36 -3.26 -19.15
C PHE A 265 2.81 -3.21 -17.68
N LYS A 266 4.02 -2.73 -17.41
CA LYS A 266 4.50 -2.53 -16.05
C LYS A 266 3.65 -1.44 -15.37
N GLY A 267 3.09 -1.78 -14.22
CA GLY A 267 2.35 -0.87 -13.35
C GLY A 267 3.22 -0.34 -12.21
N GLY A 268 2.57 0.19 -11.19
CA GLY A 268 3.25 0.70 -10.01
C GLY A 268 2.50 1.81 -9.31
N ILE A 269 3.23 2.72 -8.65
CA ILE A 269 2.65 3.92 -8.06
C ILE A 269 2.45 4.98 -9.13
N GLY A 270 1.30 5.64 -9.14
CA GLY A 270 1.09 6.88 -9.88
C GLY A 270 0.19 7.81 -9.10
N THR A 271 0.23 9.09 -9.43
CA THR A 271 -0.54 10.12 -8.75
C THR A 271 -0.95 11.22 -9.72
N ALA A 272 -1.98 11.97 -9.35
CA ALA A 272 -2.44 13.17 -10.03
C ALA A 272 -3.15 14.06 -9.00
N SER A 273 -3.44 15.30 -9.38
CA SER A 273 -4.31 16.16 -8.60
C SER A 273 -5.20 17.02 -9.49
N ARG A 274 -6.21 17.65 -8.90
CA ARG A 274 -7.07 18.64 -9.54
C ARG A 274 -7.32 19.79 -8.58
N ARG A 275 -7.15 21.01 -9.08
CA ARG A 275 -7.51 22.23 -8.39
C ARG A 275 -8.87 22.70 -8.92
N LEU A 276 -9.84 22.79 -8.02
CA LEU A 276 -11.15 23.35 -8.35
C LEU A 276 -11.03 24.87 -8.54
N SER A 277 -11.92 25.44 -9.37
CA SER A 277 -12.02 26.89 -9.50
C SER A 277 -12.53 27.54 -8.20
N ASP A 278 -12.28 28.83 -8.00
CA ASP A 278 -12.75 29.57 -6.82
C ASP A 278 -14.29 29.53 -6.70
N ARG A 279 -15.01 29.47 -7.82
CA ARG A 279 -16.48 29.29 -7.85
C ARG A 279 -16.95 27.94 -7.32
N ALA A 280 -16.07 26.93 -7.34
CA ALA A 280 -16.27 25.61 -6.74
C ALA A 280 -15.50 25.48 -5.40
N GLY A 281 -15.27 26.60 -4.71
CA GLY A 281 -14.63 26.67 -3.39
C GLY A 281 -13.11 26.65 -3.40
N GLY A 282 -12.46 26.56 -4.56
CA GLY A 282 -10.99 26.60 -4.69
C GLY A 282 -10.26 25.41 -4.05
N PHE A 283 -10.96 24.31 -3.77
CA PHE A 283 -10.40 23.12 -3.12
C PHE A 283 -9.46 22.32 -4.04
N THR A 284 -8.68 21.43 -3.43
CA THR A 284 -7.76 20.50 -4.07
C THR A 284 -8.26 19.08 -3.88
N VAL A 285 -8.25 18.27 -4.94
CA VAL A 285 -8.43 16.81 -4.88
C VAL A 285 -7.16 16.15 -5.37
N GLY A 286 -6.57 15.28 -4.55
CA GLY A 286 -5.37 14.52 -4.89
C GLY A 286 -5.69 13.03 -4.94
N VAL A 287 -5.11 12.29 -5.91
CA VAL A 287 -5.26 10.84 -6.01
C VAL A 287 -3.90 10.17 -6.13
N LEU A 288 -3.68 9.09 -5.40
CA LEU A 288 -2.54 8.18 -5.55
C LEU A 288 -3.07 6.76 -5.75
N VAL A 289 -2.56 6.06 -6.75
CA VAL A 289 -2.92 4.67 -7.07
C VAL A 289 -1.74 3.72 -6.93
N GLN A 290 -2.04 2.46 -6.60
CA GLN A 290 -1.15 1.33 -6.85
C GLN A 290 -1.78 0.49 -7.97
N CYS A 291 -1.30 0.69 -9.19
CA CYS A 291 -1.86 0.17 -10.42
C CYS A 291 -1.37 -1.27 -10.69
N ASN A 292 -2.25 -2.26 -10.53
CA ASN A 292 -1.96 -3.67 -10.78
C ASN A 292 -3.12 -4.41 -11.50
N PHE A 293 -3.99 -3.71 -12.25
CA PHE A 293 -5.27 -4.23 -12.75
C PHE A 293 -5.33 -4.34 -14.29
N GLY A 294 -6.26 -5.14 -14.81
CA GLY A 294 -6.79 -5.00 -16.17
C GLY A 294 -5.97 -5.67 -17.29
N GLN A 295 -6.65 -5.86 -18.43
CA GLN A 295 -6.13 -6.57 -19.60
C GLN A 295 -5.63 -5.62 -20.68
N ARG A 296 -4.53 -5.97 -21.38
CA ARG A 296 -3.94 -5.16 -22.46
C ARG A 296 -4.98 -4.63 -23.45
N ARG A 297 -5.79 -5.52 -24.04
CA ARG A 297 -6.82 -5.21 -25.06
C ARG A 297 -7.88 -4.17 -24.66
N LEU A 298 -8.02 -3.91 -23.36
CA LEU A 298 -8.99 -2.96 -22.80
C LEU A 298 -8.39 -1.57 -22.54
N LEU A 299 -7.06 -1.45 -22.49
CA LEU A 299 -6.34 -0.19 -22.21
C LEU A 299 -6.82 0.95 -23.11
N ARG A 300 -7.35 1.99 -22.46
CA ARG A 300 -7.71 3.27 -23.07
C ARG A 300 -6.88 4.40 -22.49
N ILE A 301 -6.51 5.37 -23.32
CA ILE A 301 -5.87 6.64 -22.93
C ILE A 301 -6.50 7.74 -23.78
N ALA A 302 -7.05 8.80 -23.16
CA ALA A 302 -7.82 9.85 -23.84
C ALA A 302 -8.94 9.29 -24.76
N GLY A 303 -9.55 8.17 -24.35
CA GLY A 303 -10.56 7.39 -25.08
C GLY A 303 -10.01 6.47 -26.19
N VAL A 304 -8.77 6.65 -26.64
CA VAL A 304 -8.12 5.87 -27.72
C VAL A 304 -7.91 4.42 -27.28
N PRO A 305 -8.21 3.39 -28.11
CA PRO A 305 -8.00 1.98 -27.78
C PRO A 305 -6.52 1.56 -27.88
N VAL A 306 -5.64 2.23 -27.13
CA VAL A 306 -4.18 2.00 -27.12
C VAL A 306 -3.82 0.52 -26.91
N GLY A 307 -4.63 -0.19 -26.14
CA GLY A 307 -4.50 -1.64 -25.89
C GLY A 307 -4.62 -2.56 -27.11
N GLN A 308 -5.24 -2.09 -28.19
CA GLN A 308 -5.46 -2.83 -29.43
C GLN A 308 -4.45 -2.42 -30.51
N GLU A 309 -3.91 -1.21 -30.40
CA GLU A 309 -2.88 -0.63 -31.28
C GLU A 309 -1.45 -1.00 -30.85
N ILE A 310 -1.20 -1.09 -29.54
CA ILE A 310 0.10 -1.44 -28.96
C ILE A 310 0.02 -2.84 -28.35
N THR A 311 -0.04 -3.84 -29.22
CA THR A 311 -0.02 -5.27 -28.86
C THR A 311 1.35 -5.71 -28.35
N GLU A 312 2.43 -5.17 -28.92
CA GLU A 312 3.82 -5.45 -28.52
C GLU A 312 4.51 -4.22 -27.89
N PRO A 313 5.49 -4.41 -26.98
CA PRO A 313 5.96 -5.69 -26.43
C PRO A 313 4.96 -6.30 -25.43
N ARG A 314 4.84 -7.63 -25.44
CA ARG A 314 4.12 -8.40 -24.41
C ARG A 314 5.02 -8.77 -23.21
N PRO A 315 4.44 -9.05 -22.03
CA PRO A 315 5.15 -9.77 -20.96
C PRO A 315 5.67 -11.12 -21.46
N CYS A 316 6.83 -11.56 -20.99
CA CYS A 316 7.53 -12.74 -21.53
C CYS A 316 8.57 -13.29 -20.55
N TYR A 317 9.10 -14.50 -20.76
CA TYR A 317 10.17 -15.07 -19.93
C TYR A 317 11.53 -15.08 -20.64
N GLU A 318 12.61 -14.79 -19.91
CA GLU A 318 13.99 -15.04 -20.39
C GLU A 318 14.76 -15.95 -19.43
N GLY A 319 15.60 -16.81 -20.01
CA GLY A 319 16.57 -17.61 -19.29
C GLY A 319 16.97 -18.89 -20.05
N PRO A 320 18.08 -19.53 -19.67
CA PRO A 320 18.32 -20.92 -20.02
C PRO A 320 17.35 -21.82 -19.24
N GLY A 321 16.92 -22.94 -19.83
CA GLY A 321 16.15 -23.96 -19.10
C GLY A 321 14.76 -23.53 -18.61
N LEU A 322 14.04 -22.72 -19.39
CA LEU A 322 12.56 -22.68 -19.26
C LEU A 322 12.01 -24.10 -19.49
N ASP A 323 11.03 -24.51 -18.70
CA ASP A 323 10.30 -25.76 -18.92
C ASP A 323 9.52 -25.74 -20.25
N SER A 324 9.06 -26.91 -20.68
CA SER A 324 8.33 -27.08 -21.93
C SER A 324 6.99 -26.35 -21.98
N ALA A 325 6.38 -26.01 -20.83
CA ALA A 325 5.15 -25.24 -20.79
C ALA A 325 5.42 -23.74 -21.04
N ARG A 326 6.47 -23.18 -20.43
CA ARG A 326 6.90 -21.77 -20.62
C ARG A 326 7.72 -21.54 -21.88
N ALA A 327 8.10 -22.58 -22.62
CA ALA A 327 8.89 -22.47 -23.84
C ALA A 327 8.24 -21.59 -24.92
N ALA A 328 6.91 -21.62 -25.06
CA ALA A 328 6.16 -20.76 -25.99
C ALA A 328 6.11 -19.28 -25.55
N GLU A 329 6.20 -19.04 -24.24
CA GLU A 329 6.09 -17.72 -23.60
C GLU A 329 7.42 -16.95 -23.50
N ARG A 330 8.48 -17.49 -24.13
CA ARG A 330 9.84 -16.92 -24.18
C ARG A 330 9.84 -15.56 -24.88
N CYS A 331 10.68 -14.62 -24.44
CA CYS A 331 10.87 -13.36 -25.17
C CYS A 331 11.55 -13.62 -26.55
N PRO A 332 11.13 -12.98 -27.66
CA PRO A 332 10.13 -11.92 -27.74
C PRO A 332 8.70 -12.40 -28.02
N THR A 333 8.43 -13.70 -28.23
CA THR A 333 7.09 -14.19 -28.60
C THR A 333 6.06 -14.05 -27.47
N GLY A 334 6.51 -14.13 -26.21
CA GLY A 334 5.77 -13.68 -25.03
C GLY A 334 4.48 -14.42 -24.68
N VAL A 335 3.92 -14.00 -23.56
CA VAL A 335 2.81 -14.66 -22.85
C VAL A 335 1.47 -14.38 -23.53
N THR A 336 0.72 -15.43 -23.83
CA THR A 336 -0.70 -15.37 -24.21
C THR A 336 -1.56 -15.97 -23.10
N ARG A 337 -1.68 -15.23 -21.99
CA ARG A 337 -2.60 -15.61 -20.90
C ARG A 337 -4.05 -15.59 -21.41
N PRO A 338 -4.89 -16.57 -21.01
CA PRO A 338 -6.34 -16.51 -21.23
C PRO A 338 -6.95 -15.22 -20.68
N GLU A 339 -8.11 -14.78 -21.21
CA GLU A 339 -8.74 -13.49 -20.90
C GLU A 339 -9.36 -13.36 -19.47
N LYS A 340 -8.69 -13.85 -18.43
CA LYS A 340 -9.08 -13.62 -17.04
C LYS A 340 -8.38 -12.36 -16.51
N ASP A 341 -9.18 -11.40 -16.05
CA ASP A 341 -8.68 -10.24 -15.29
C ASP A 341 -8.52 -10.66 -13.83
N GLN A 342 -7.29 -10.59 -13.32
CA GLN A 342 -6.81 -11.16 -12.05
C GLN A 342 -5.80 -10.24 -11.36
N GLY A 343 -6.01 -8.93 -11.50
CA GLY A 343 -5.12 -7.92 -10.95
C GLY A 343 -5.49 -7.47 -9.53
N SER A 344 -5.25 -6.19 -9.23
CA SER A 344 -5.88 -5.39 -8.16
C SER A 344 -5.64 -3.91 -8.45
N ILE A 345 -6.41 -3.00 -7.86
CA ILE A 345 -6.03 -1.58 -7.78
C ILE A 345 -6.48 -0.95 -6.47
N ILE A 346 -5.50 -0.38 -5.76
CA ILE A 346 -5.73 0.50 -4.62
C ILE A 346 -5.70 1.94 -5.09
N ALA A 347 -6.65 2.74 -4.60
CA ALA A 347 -6.65 4.19 -4.74
C ALA A 347 -6.85 4.89 -3.40
N VAL A 348 -6.05 5.92 -3.17
CA VAL A 348 -6.15 6.83 -2.03
C VAL A 348 -6.50 8.22 -2.57
N VAL A 349 -7.63 8.76 -2.13
CA VAL A 349 -8.10 10.11 -2.46
C VAL A 349 -7.93 11.02 -1.26
N ALA A 350 -7.32 12.17 -1.45
CA ALA A 350 -7.21 13.23 -0.44
C ALA A 350 -7.93 14.50 -0.92
N THR A 351 -8.48 15.29 -0.01
CA THR A 351 -8.95 16.64 -0.33
C THR A 351 -8.87 17.58 0.87
N ASP A 352 -8.73 18.88 0.62
CA ASP A 352 -8.88 19.94 1.62
C ASP A 352 -10.34 20.45 1.74
N ALA A 353 -11.25 19.95 0.90
CA ALA A 353 -12.68 20.22 0.99
C ALA A 353 -13.27 19.67 2.31
N PRO A 354 -14.11 20.45 3.04
CA PRO A 354 -14.70 20.02 4.31
C PRO A 354 -15.82 19.00 4.05
N LEU A 355 -15.50 17.71 4.09
CA LEU A 355 -16.43 16.62 3.79
C LEU A 355 -16.62 15.69 4.98
N LEU A 356 -17.86 15.24 5.19
CA LEU A 356 -18.20 14.23 6.20
C LEU A 356 -17.96 12.80 5.69
N PRO A 357 -17.84 11.79 6.58
CA PRO A 357 -17.50 10.41 6.20
C PRO A 357 -18.39 9.80 5.10
N HIS A 358 -19.70 10.06 5.12
CA HIS A 358 -20.64 9.56 4.11
C HIS A 358 -20.46 10.25 2.74
N GLN A 359 -20.01 11.51 2.71
CA GLN A 359 -19.63 12.21 1.49
C GLN A 359 -18.32 11.64 0.94
N LEU A 360 -17.33 11.38 1.80
CA LEU A 360 -16.06 10.74 1.43
C LEU A 360 -16.27 9.31 0.89
N ARG A 361 -17.22 8.54 1.46
CA ARG A 361 -17.66 7.26 0.90
C ARG A 361 -18.32 7.37 -0.48
N ARG A 362 -18.87 8.54 -0.85
CA ARG A 362 -19.34 8.83 -2.22
C ARG A 362 -18.21 9.32 -3.15
N VAL A 363 -17.20 10.03 -2.62
CA VAL A 363 -15.96 10.38 -3.33
C VAL A 363 -15.20 9.11 -3.72
N ALA A 364 -14.98 8.17 -2.78
CA ALA A 364 -14.30 6.90 -3.04
C ALA A 364 -14.94 6.09 -4.18
N ARG A 365 -16.27 6.13 -4.33
CA ARG A 365 -17.00 5.49 -5.46
C ARG A 365 -16.65 6.08 -6.83
N ARG A 366 -16.16 7.32 -6.92
CA ARG A 366 -15.84 7.98 -8.19
C ARG A 366 -14.56 7.46 -8.84
N VAL A 367 -13.65 6.87 -8.06
CA VAL A 367 -12.46 6.18 -8.56
C VAL A 367 -12.85 5.08 -9.58
N ALA A 368 -13.94 4.35 -9.33
CA ALA A 368 -14.45 3.33 -10.25
C ALA A 368 -14.74 3.87 -11.66
N LEU A 369 -15.16 5.13 -11.78
CA LEU A 369 -15.44 5.77 -13.08
C LEU A 369 -14.13 6.13 -13.82
N GLY A 370 -13.08 6.54 -13.10
CA GLY A 370 -11.75 6.77 -13.67
C GLY A 370 -11.09 5.47 -14.13
N ILE A 371 -11.22 4.40 -13.34
CA ILE A 371 -10.83 3.04 -13.75
C ILE A 371 -11.61 2.59 -14.98
N GLY A 372 -12.91 2.88 -15.05
CA GLY A 372 -13.76 2.60 -16.21
C GLY A 372 -13.32 3.34 -17.48
N ARG A 373 -12.93 4.62 -17.38
CA ARG A 373 -12.35 5.39 -18.51
C ARG A 373 -11.10 4.72 -19.08
N MET A 374 -10.26 4.15 -18.22
CA MET A 374 -9.04 3.42 -18.58
C MET A 374 -9.29 2.00 -19.12
N GLY A 375 -10.53 1.51 -19.07
CA GLY A 375 -10.94 0.19 -19.54
C GLY A 375 -10.99 -0.90 -18.47
N GLY A 376 -10.92 -0.55 -17.18
CA GLY A 376 -11.10 -1.51 -16.10
C GLY A 376 -12.54 -2.01 -15.98
N ILE A 377 -12.69 -3.30 -15.71
CA ILE A 377 -13.98 -4.00 -15.63
C ILE A 377 -14.24 -4.65 -14.26
N ALA A 378 -13.37 -4.40 -13.27
CA ALA A 378 -13.39 -5.01 -11.95
C ALA A 378 -13.57 -6.54 -12.01
N GLY A 379 -12.72 -7.20 -12.82
CA GLY A 379 -12.84 -8.63 -13.08
C GLY A 379 -12.77 -9.47 -11.80
N ALA A 380 -13.36 -10.66 -11.82
CA ALA A 380 -13.60 -11.46 -10.61
C ALA A 380 -12.36 -11.72 -9.73
N GLY A 381 -11.16 -11.78 -10.31
CA GLY A 381 -9.90 -11.92 -9.58
C GLY A 381 -9.24 -10.62 -9.12
N SER A 382 -9.88 -9.45 -9.32
CA SER A 382 -9.28 -8.13 -9.07
C SER A 382 -9.68 -7.52 -7.73
N GLY A 383 -8.71 -7.17 -6.88
CA GLY A 383 -8.94 -6.44 -5.64
C GLY A 383 -9.04 -4.93 -5.87
N ASP A 384 -10.24 -4.41 -6.05
CA ASP A 384 -10.48 -3.02 -6.46
C ASP A 384 -11.04 -2.22 -5.25
N LEU A 385 -10.16 -1.68 -4.42
CA LEU A 385 -10.48 -1.12 -3.10
C LEU A 385 -9.97 0.32 -2.93
N PHE A 386 -10.86 1.25 -2.57
CA PHE A 386 -10.56 2.69 -2.56
C PHE A 386 -10.90 3.34 -1.22
N ILE A 387 -10.07 4.29 -0.78
CA ILE A 387 -10.30 5.09 0.42
C ILE A 387 -10.15 6.59 0.11
N ALA A 388 -11.05 7.41 0.66
CA ALA A 388 -11.01 8.86 0.56
C ALA A 388 -10.94 9.49 1.96
N PHE A 389 -10.15 10.55 2.13
CA PHE A 389 -10.09 11.34 3.36
C PHE A 389 -10.07 12.85 3.11
N SER A 390 -10.52 13.63 4.11
CA SER A 390 -10.44 15.09 4.11
C SER A 390 -9.41 15.59 5.12
N THR A 391 -8.45 16.42 4.69
CA THR A 391 -7.49 17.07 5.60
C THR A 391 -8.08 18.24 6.38
N ALA A 392 -9.28 18.70 5.99
CA ALA A 392 -9.97 19.86 6.58
C ALA A 392 -10.09 19.76 8.12
N SER A 393 -10.07 20.91 8.78
CA SER A 393 -10.20 20.96 10.25
C SER A 393 -11.60 20.53 10.70
N THR A 394 -11.64 19.53 11.59
CA THR A 394 -12.86 18.98 12.21
C THR A 394 -13.31 19.75 13.46
N GLY A 395 -12.76 20.95 13.68
CA GLY A 395 -13.10 21.84 14.79
C GLY A 395 -12.50 21.43 16.13
N THR A 396 -12.24 22.42 17.00
CA THR A 396 -11.91 22.19 18.41
C THR A 396 -13.16 21.78 19.19
N PRO A 397 -13.09 20.82 20.12
CA PRO A 397 -14.21 20.48 20.98
C PRO A 397 -14.49 21.63 21.97
N GLY A 398 -15.77 21.92 22.18
CA GLY A 398 -16.23 22.81 23.25
C GLY A 398 -16.27 22.11 24.62
N GLU A 399 -16.82 22.80 25.61
CA GLU A 399 -16.82 22.41 27.04
C GLU A 399 -17.40 21.01 27.34
N HIS A 400 -18.26 20.49 26.45
CA HIS A 400 -18.89 19.16 26.60
C HIS A 400 -18.40 18.15 25.54
N GLY A 401 -17.24 18.39 24.91
CA GLY A 401 -16.68 17.52 23.87
C GLY A 401 -17.30 17.68 22.48
N VAL A 402 -18.46 18.35 22.38
CA VAL A 402 -19.16 18.67 21.12
C VAL A 402 -18.25 19.50 20.20
N ARG A 403 -18.14 19.10 18.93
CA ARG A 403 -17.35 19.80 17.90
C ARG A 403 -18.26 20.42 16.84
N PRO A 404 -18.16 21.72 16.54
CA PRO A 404 -18.77 22.30 15.35
C PRO A 404 -17.98 21.85 14.11
N VAL A 405 -18.59 21.02 13.27
CA VAL A 405 -18.02 20.60 11.98
C VAL A 405 -18.57 21.43 10.85
N ARG A 406 -17.74 21.74 9.85
CA ARG A 406 -18.18 22.33 8.57
C ARG A 406 -18.33 21.21 7.55
N MET A 407 -19.30 21.38 6.65
CA MET A 407 -19.57 20.46 5.54
C MET A 407 -19.80 21.27 4.26
N LEU A 408 -19.33 20.77 3.12
CA LEU A 408 -19.71 21.27 1.80
C LEU A 408 -21.18 20.91 1.51
N GLY A 409 -21.94 21.85 0.95
CA GLY A 409 -23.32 21.61 0.53
C GLY A 409 -23.41 20.45 -0.47
N GLU A 410 -24.49 19.68 -0.38
CA GLU A 410 -24.72 18.51 -1.24
C GLU A 410 -24.89 18.89 -2.72
N GLU A 411 -25.39 20.10 -2.96
CA GLU A 411 -25.52 20.75 -4.25
C GLU A 411 -24.19 21.30 -4.82
N TRP A 412 -23.10 21.27 -4.05
CA TRP A 412 -21.76 21.75 -4.45
C TRP A 412 -20.69 20.66 -4.53
N ILE A 413 -21.03 19.39 -4.31
CA ILE A 413 -20.03 18.31 -4.22
C ILE A 413 -19.62 17.71 -5.58
N ASP A 414 -20.41 17.89 -6.65
CA ASP A 414 -20.14 17.29 -7.96
C ASP A 414 -18.78 17.70 -8.59
N PRO A 415 -18.27 18.95 -8.45
CA PRO A 415 -16.91 19.29 -8.84
C PRO A 415 -15.82 18.45 -8.15
N VAL A 416 -16.02 18.05 -6.88
CA VAL A 416 -15.10 17.13 -6.17
C VAL A 416 -15.16 15.74 -6.81
N TYR A 417 -16.34 15.29 -7.25
CA TYR A 417 -16.51 14.02 -7.94
C TYR A 417 -15.85 14.01 -9.31
N GLU A 418 -16.09 15.04 -10.13
CA GLU A 418 -15.46 15.20 -11.45
C GLU A 418 -13.92 15.18 -11.32
N ALA A 419 -13.40 16.01 -10.41
CA ALA A 419 -11.98 16.05 -10.08
C ALA A 419 -11.42 14.69 -9.64
N THR A 420 -12.19 13.89 -8.88
CA THR A 420 -11.78 12.54 -8.47
C THR A 420 -11.70 11.58 -9.66
N VAL A 421 -12.65 11.65 -10.62
CA VAL A 421 -12.60 10.84 -11.85
C VAL A 421 -11.36 11.19 -12.68
N GLN A 422 -11.14 12.49 -12.93
CA GLN A 422 -10.06 12.99 -13.78
C GLN A 422 -8.68 12.72 -13.17
N ALA A 423 -8.51 12.92 -11.86
CA ALA A 423 -7.28 12.58 -11.16
C ALA A 423 -7.04 11.06 -11.08
N THR A 424 -8.10 10.23 -11.01
CA THR A 424 -7.92 8.77 -11.06
C THR A 424 -7.45 8.30 -12.43
N GLU A 425 -8.04 8.82 -13.51
CA GLU A 425 -7.63 8.53 -14.89
C GLU A 425 -6.16 8.92 -15.12
N GLU A 426 -5.76 10.13 -14.74
CA GLU A 426 -4.38 10.61 -14.90
C GLU A 426 -3.38 9.86 -14.01
N ALA A 427 -3.73 9.54 -12.75
CA ALA A 427 -2.85 8.78 -11.86
C ALA A 427 -2.55 7.36 -12.38
N ILE A 428 -3.51 6.71 -13.06
CA ILE A 428 -3.30 5.41 -13.71
C ILE A 428 -2.35 5.56 -14.91
N ILE A 429 -2.52 6.60 -15.73
CA ILE A 429 -1.63 6.88 -16.87
C ILE A 429 -0.20 7.18 -16.37
N ASN A 430 -0.04 8.06 -15.37
CA ASN A 430 1.25 8.41 -14.78
C ASN A 430 1.95 7.19 -14.17
N ALA A 431 1.22 6.28 -13.51
CA ALA A 431 1.77 5.01 -13.01
C ALA A 431 2.43 4.17 -14.12
N MET A 432 1.78 4.06 -15.29
CA MET A 432 2.25 3.28 -16.43
C MET A 432 3.37 3.97 -17.22
N LEU A 433 3.39 5.30 -17.26
CA LEU A 433 4.42 6.07 -17.96
C LEU A 433 5.73 6.18 -17.17
N ALA A 434 5.66 6.32 -15.84
CA ALA A 434 6.82 6.34 -14.97
C ALA A 434 7.43 4.94 -14.72
N ALA A 435 6.64 3.88 -14.95
CA ALA A 435 7.09 2.50 -14.85
C ALA A 435 8.13 2.13 -15.92
N LYS A 436 9.08 1.28 -15.55
CA LYS A 436 10.19 0.83 -16.42
C LYS A 436 10.16 -0.69 -16.57
N THR A 437 10.56 -1.22 -17.73
CA THR A 437 10.62 -2.68 -17.97
C THR A 437 11.35 -3.39 -16.83
N MET A 438 10.72 -4.39 -16.22
CA MET A 438 11.23 -5.08 -15.03
C MET A 438 11.31 -6.58 -15.26
N ARG A 439 12.47 -7.17 -14.94
CA ARG A 439 12.67 -8.61 -14.78
C ARG A 439 12.52 -9.03 -13.32
N GLY A 440 11.72 -10.04 -13.03
CA GLY A 440 11.42 -10.55 -11.69
C GLY A 440 11.76 -12.04 -11.50
N ALA A 441 10.89 -12.73 -10.79
CA ALA A 441 10.92 -14.17 -10.54
C ALA A 441 10.92 -14.99 -11.84
N ASP A 442 11.60 -16.15 -11.83
CA ASP A 442 11.78 -17.05 -12.98
C ASP A 442 12.26 -16.39 -14.29
N GLY A 443 12.85 -15.19 -14.20
CA GLY A 443 13.23 -14.41 -15.37
C GLY A 443 12.07 -13.78 -16.14
N TYR A 444 10.84 -13.81 -15.58
CA TYR A 444 9.66 -13.13 -16.10
C TYR A 444 9.91 -11.63 -16.27
N VAL A 445 9.43 -11.07 -17.37
CA VAL A 445 9.57 -9.68 -17.79
C VAL A 445 8.20 -9.07 -17.99
N VAL A 446 7.98 -7.91 -17.38
CA VAL A 446 6.85 -7.04 -17.72
C VAL A 446 7.40 -5.75 -18.34
N PRO A 447 7.06 -5.42 -19.60
CA PRO A 447 7.60 -4.25 -20.30
C PRO A 447 6.90 -2.95 -19.89
N ALA A 448 7.63 -1.83 -19.97
CA ALA A 448 7.01 -0.50 -19.92
C ALA A 448 6.15 -0.22 -21.17
N LEU A 449 5.19 0.69 -21.05
CA LEU A 449 4.45 1.26 -22.17
C LEU A 449 5.42 2.09 -23.04
N PRO A 450 5.65 1.77 -24.34
CA PRO A 450 6.60 2.51 -25.16
C PRO A 450 6.06 3.92 -25.49
N HIS A 451 6.68 4.96 -24.94
CA HIS A 451 6.22 6.35 -25.05
C HIS A 451 6.11 6.83 -26.51
N ASP A 452 7.02 6.42 -27.40
CA ASP A 452 6.97 6.82 -28.81
C ASP A 452 5.81 6.17 -29.56
N ARG A 453 5.58 4.86 -29.36
CA ARG A 453 4.41 4.16 -29.90
C ARG A 453 3.11 4.74 -29.37
N LEU A 454 3.07 5.18 -28.11
CA LEU A 454 1.92 5.88 -27.54
C LEU A 454 1.65 7.20 -28.26
N LYS A 455 2.67 8.05 -28.45
CA LYS A 455 2.52 9.32 -29.19
C LYS A 455 2.04 9.10 -30.62
N GLU A 456 2.61 8.13 -31.34
CA GLU A 456 2.14 7.73 -32.68
C GLU A 456 0.66 7.33 -32.69
N VAL A 457 0.23 6.49 -31.74
CA VAL A 457 -1.16 6.02 -31.64
C VAL A 457 -2.12 7.16 -31.25
N LEU A 458 -1.71 8.09 -30.37
CA LEU A 458 -2.53 9.26 -30.04
C LEU A 458 -2.64 10.21 -31.24
N ARG A 459 -1.58 10.44 -32.03
CA ARG A 459 -1.67 11.22 -33.29
C ARG A 459 -2.58 10.53 -34.33
N LYS A 460 -2.45 9.21 -34.53
CA LYS A 460 -3.32 8.41 -35.42
C LYS A 460 -4.81 8.63 -35.14
N TYR A 461 -5.19 8.85 -33.88
CA TYR A 461 -6.56 9.08 -33.44
C TYR A 461 -6.92 10.57 -33.20
N GLY A 462 -6.08 11.52 -33.63
CA GLY A 462 -6.33 12.96 -33.47
C GLY A 462 -6.36 13.42 -31.99
N ARG A 463 -5.65 12.73 -31.10
CA ARG A 463 -5.55 13.00 -29.66
C ARG A 463 -4.19 13.53 -29.23
N LEU A 464 -3.27 13.76 -30.15
CA LEU A 464 -2.02 14.47 -29.90
C LEU A 464 -1.72 15.35 -31.12
N ALA A 465 -1.16 16.54 -30.92
CA ALA A 465 -0.67 17.38 -32.00
C ALA A 465 0.62 16.81 -32.61
N ASP A 466 0.99 17.27 -33.80
CA ASP A 466 2.25 16.89 -34.46
C ASP A 466 3.49 17.42 -33.72
#